data_AF-A0A1A0MCZ7-F1
#
_entry.id   AF-A0A1A0MCZ7-F1
#
_cell.length_a   1.000
_cell.length_b   1.000
_cell.length_c   1.000
_cell.angle_alpha   90.00
_cell.angle_beta   90.00
_cell.angle_gamma   90.00
#
_symmetry.space_group_name_H-M   'P 1'
#
loop_
_entity.id
_entity.type
_entity.pdbx_description
1 polymer ?
#
loop_
_entity_poly.entity_id
_entity_poly.type
_entity_poly.pdbx_seq_one_letter_code
_entity_poly.pdbx_strand_id
1 'polypeptide(L)' 'MFQECSRGHQLNGPLDVLPNGGCRQCDRDRDRRCRAKNQQARKIIEALEDRGIDPAAIQNKAAKVALALRIVELCGMIP' A
#
# COMPACT_ATOMS: atom_id res chain seq x y z
N MET A 1 27.58 21.40 -6.41
CA MET A 1 27.65 20.25 -5.50
C MET A 1 26.23 19.77 -5.28
N PHE A 2 25.85 18.58 -5.77
CA PHE A 2 24.51 18.05 -5.55
C PHE A 2 24.43 17.52 -4.11
N GLN A 3 23.35 17.85 -3.41
CA GLN A 3 23.09 17.28 -2.09
C GLN A 3 22.23 16.02 -2.27
N GLU A 4 22.43 15.01 -1.45
CA GLU A 4 21.60 13.80 -1.44
C GLU A 4 20.81 13.74 -0.15
N CYS A 5 19.57 13.24 -0.22
CA CYS A 5 18.80 12.96 1.00
C CYS A 5 19.30 11.67 1.67
N SER A 6 18.86 11.42 2.91
CA SER A 6 19.21 10.21 3.69
C SER A 6 18.79 8.88 3.06
N ARG A 7 18.04 8.90 1.95
CA ARG A 7 17.66 7.72 1.16
C ARG A 7 18.34 7.66 -0.21
N GLY A 8 19.34 8.50 -0.47
CA GLY A 8 20.12 8.49 -1.71
C GLY A 8 19.44 9.17 -2.91
N HIS A 9 18.41 9.98 -2.68
CA HIS A 9 17.81 10.80 -3.75
C HIS A 9 18.59 12.10 -3.93
N GLN A 10 18.92 12.43 -5.17
CA GLN A 10 19.54 13.68 -5.54
C GLN A 10 18.59 14.87 -5.31
N LEU A 11 19.10 15.92 -4.65
CA LEU A 11 18.44 17.19 -4.40
C LEU A 11 19.06 18.26 -5.30
N ASN A 12 18.22 18.94 -6.06
CA ASN A 12 18.61 20.03 -6.95
C ASN A 12 18.60 21.39 -6.24
N GLY A 13 17.94 21.48 -5.08
CA GLY A 13 17.96 22.66 -4.23
C GLY A 13 17.02 22.58 -3.03
N PRO A 14 16.90 23.67 -2.25
CA PRO A 14 16.09 23.72 -1.03
C PRO A 14 14.62 23.37 -1.25
N LEU A 15 14.07 23.62 -2.45
CA LEU A 15 12.69 23.32 -2.81
C LEU A 15 12.37 21.81 -2.90
N ASP A 16 13.41 20.96 -2.99
CA ASP A 16 13.25 19.52 -2.97
C ASP A 16 13.07 18.97 -1.55
N VAL A 17 13.33 19.77 -0.52
CA VAL A 17 13.16 19.43 0.90
C VAL A 17 11.78 19.89 1.38
N LEU A 18 11.04 18.98 1.99
CA LEU A 18 9.71 19.23 2.55
C LEU A 18 9.81 19.68 4.02
N PRO A 19 8.77 20.33 4.57
CA PRO A 19 8.77 20.81 5.97
C PRO A 19 8.97 19.71 7.01
N ASN A 20 8.70 18.45 6.67
CA ASN A 20 8.90 17.28 7.52
C ASN A 20 10.34 16.70 7.46
N GLY A 21 11.26 17.38 6.77
CA GLY A 21 12.65 16.93 6.59
C GLY A 21 12.83 15.81 5.56
N GLY A 22 11.74 15.34 4.91
CA GLY A 22 11.81 14.44 3.77
C GLY A 22 12.10 15.18 2.46
N CYS A 23 12.43 14.45 1.40
CA CYS A 23 12.50 15.03 0.06
C CYS A 23 11.26 14.69 -0.79
N ARG A 24 11.00 15.50 -1.82
CA ARG A 24 9.90 15.29 -2.77
C ARG A 24 9.95 13.91 -3.45
N GLN A 25 11.15 13.40 -3.74
CA GLN A 25 11.31 12.07 -4.34
C GLN A 25 10.87 10.96 -3.35
N CYS A 26 11.26 11.06 -2.07
CA CYS A 26 10.81 10.14 -1.02
C CYS A 26 9.29 10.12 -0.88
N ASP A 27 8.66 11.28 -1.03
CA ASP A 27 7.22 11.45 -0.96
C ASP A 27 6.53 10.81 -2.16
N ARG A 28 7.01 11.06 -3.38
CA ARG A 28 6.54 10.40 -4.61
C ARG A 28 6.66 8.87 -4.53
N ASP A 29 7.75 8.35 -3.98
CA ASP A 29 7.93 6.91 -3.80
C ASP A 29 6.96 6.34 -2.77
N ARG A 30 6.70 7.09 -1.69
CA ARG A 30 5.68 6.71 -0.70
C ARG A 30 4.31 6.66 -1.37
N ASP A 31 3.95 7.69 -2.12
CA ASP A 31 2.69 7.76 -2.86
C ASP A 31 2.55 6.62 -3.85
N ARG A 32 3.62 6.32 -4.62
CA ARG A 32 3.64 5.18 -5.55
C ARG A 32 3.38 3.86 -4.82
N ARG A 33 4.06 3.62 -3.69
CA ARG A 33 3.84 2.41 -2.86
C ARG A 33 2.41 2.38 -2.31
N CYS A 34 1.87 3.49 -1.83
CA CYS A 34 0.50 3.58 -1.34
C CYS A 34 -0.52 3.27 -2.45
N ARG A 35 -0.34 3.85 -3.64
CA ARG A 35 -1.19 3.56 -4.81
C ARG A 35 -1.13 2.09 -5.21
N ALA A 36 0.06 1.49 -5.26
CA ALA A 36 0.23 0.07 -5.56
C ALA A 36 -0.47 -0.83 -4.54
N LYS A 37 -0.31 -0.54 -3.24
CA LYS A 37 -1.02 -1.26 -2.16
C LYS A 37 -2.54 -1.13 -2.30
N ASN A 38 -3.05 0.07 -2.57
CA ASN A 38 -4.49 0.29 -2.74
C ASN A 38 -5.03 -0.41 -3.99
N GLN A 39 -4.27 -0.44 -5.08
CA GLN A 39 -4.65 -1.18 -6.28
C GLN A 39 -4.72 -2.70 -6.00
N GLN A 40 -3.76 -3.26 -5.27
CA GLN A 40 -3.79 -4.66 -4.89
C GLN A 40 -4.96 -4.96 -3.95
N ALA A 41 -5.23 -4.09 -2.97
CA ALA A 41 -6.38 -4.23 -2.08
C ALA A 41 -7.72 -4.21 -2.85
N ARG A 42 -7.86 -3.33 -3.86
CA ARG A 42 -9.05 -3.30 -4.72
C ARG A 42 -9.25 -4.61 -5.49
N LYS A 43 -8.19 -5.14 -6.11
CA LYS A 43 -8.27 -6.44 -6.81
C LYS A 43 -8.72 -7.58 -5.88
N ILE A 44 -8.28 -7.56 -4.62
CA ILE A 44 -8.71 -8.55 -3.62
C ILE A 44 -10.19 -8.38 -3.30
N ILE A 45 -10.65 -7.14 -3.10
CA ILE A 45 -12.07 -6.84 -2.82
C ILE A 45 -12.93 -7.30 -4.01
N GLU A 46 -12.57 -6.92 -5.24
CA GLU A 46 -13.26 -7.32 -6.47
C GLU A 46 -13.35 -8.86 -6.57
N ALA A 47 -12.24 -9.57 -6.32
CA ALA A 47 -12.23 -11.04 -6.34
C ALA A 47 -13.07 -11.72 -5.24
N LEU A 48 -13.33 -11.02 -4.14
CA LEU A 48 -14.23 -11.47 -3.07
C LEU A 48 -15.69 -11.19 -3.44
N GLU A 49 -15.97 -10.01 -3.99
CA GLU A 49 -17.28 -9.60 -4.47
C GLU A 49 -17.78 -10.51 -5.60
N ASP A 50 -16.90 -10.90 -6.54
CA ASP A 50 -17.19 -11.89 -7.60
C ASP A 50 -17.63 -13.25 -7.05
N ARG A 51 -17.27 -13.56 -5.80
CA ARG A 51 -17.66 -14.78 -5.07
C ARG A 51 -18.87 -14.55 -4.15
N GLY A 52 -19.51 -13.39 -4.23
CA GLY A 52 -20.65 -13.01 -3.39
C GLY A 52 -20.28 -12.71 -1.93
N ILE A 53 -19.00 -12.46 -1.65
CA ILE A 53 -18.54 -12.12 -0.29
C ILE A 53 -18.43 -10.61 -0.18
N ASP A 54 -19.24 -10.00 0.68
CA ASP A 54 -19.10 -8.59 1.06
C ASP A 54 -18.18 -8.46 2.29
N PRO A 55 -16.93 -7.95 2.14
CA PRO A 55 -16.00 -7.78 3.25
C PRO A 55 -16.46 -6.71 4.25
N ALA A 56 -17.23 -5.70 3.82
CA ALA A 56 -17.67 -4.59 4.65
C ALA A 56 -18.79 -5.00 5.62
N ALA A 57 -19.59 -6.00 5.25
CA ALA A 57 -20.60 -6.60 6.13
C ALA A 57 -20.00 -7.42 7.29
N ILE A 58 -18.70 -7.76 7.24
CA ILE A 58 -18.07 -8.61 8.25
C ILE A 58 -17.65 -7.80 9.48
N GLN A 59 -18.48 -7.84 10.51
CA GLN A 59 -18.18 -7.16 11.78
C GLN A 59 -17.47 -8.08 12.80
N ASN A 60 -17.76 -9.38 12.80
CA ASN A 60 -17.20 -10.34 13.75
C ASN A 60 -15.72 -10.67 13.45
N LYS A 61 -14.88 -10.63 14.49
CA LYS A 61 -13.45 -10.96 14.43
C LYS A 61 -13.17 -12.36 13.87
N ALA A 62 -13.96 -13.38 14.23
CA ALA A 62 -13.78 -14.75 13.71
C ALA A 62 -14.00 -14.81 12.19
N ALA A 63 -15.03 -14.12 11.70
CA ALA A 63 -15.32 -14.04 10.28
C ALA A 63 -14.26 -13.23 9.51
N LYS A 64 -13.65 -12.21 10.13
CA LYS A 64 -12.49 -11.51 9.56
C LYS A 64 -11.26 -12.42 9.41
N VAL A 65 -11.00 -13.29 10.38
CA VAL A 65 -9.90 -14.27 10.29
C VAL A 65 -10.17 -15.29 9.18
N ALA A 66 -11.39 -15.83 9.09
CA ALA A 66 -11.78 -16.73 8.02
C ALA A 66 -11.66 -16.07 6.62
N LEU A 67 -12.04 -14.78 6.51
CA LEU A 67 -11.84 -14.01 5.29
C LEU A 67 -10.35 -13.84 4.96
N ALA A 68 -9.52 -13.52 5.95
CA ALA A 68 -8.08 -13.37 5.75
C ALA A 68 -7.43 -14.66 5.23
N LEU A 69 -7.83 -15.84 5.75
CA LEU A 69 -7.36 -17.13 5.25
C LEU A 69 -7.74 -17.36 3.77
N ARG A 70 -8.98 -17.05 3.39
CA ARG A 70 -9.42 -17.09 1.98
C ARG A 70 -8.64 -16.13 1.09
N ILE A 71 -8.33 -14.92 1.56
CA ILE A 71 -7.50 -13.97 0.80
C ILE A 71 -6.11 -14.53 0.55
N VAL A 72 -5.50 -15.19 1.56
CA VAL A 72 -4.18 -15.81 1.46
C VAL A 72 -4.18 -16.93 0.40
N GLU A 73 -5.21 -17.79 0.41
CA GLU A 73 -5.43 -18.82 -0.62
C GLU A 73 -5.56 -18.20 -2.02
N LEU A 74 -6.38 -17.14 -2.16
CA LEU A 74 -6.64 -16.48 -3.44
C LEU A 74 -5.42 -15.75 -4.01
N CYS A 75 -4.58 -15.20 -3.15
CA CYS A 75 -3.36 -14.52 -3.56
C CYS A 75 -2.22 -15.49 -3.87
N GLY A 76 -2.40 -16.81 -3.70
CA GLY A 76 -1.33 -17.79 -3.86
C GLY A 76 -0.18 -17.59 -2.87
N MET A 77 -0.42 -16.88 -1.76
CA MET A 77 0.57 -16.69 -0.72
C MET A 77 0.51 -17.93 0.19
N ILE A 78 1.31 -18.96 -0.13
CA ILE A 78 1.51 -20.07 0.80
C ILE A 78 2.23 -19.50 2.04
N PRO A 79 1.74 -19.74 3.26
CA PRO A 79 2.41 -19.27 4.48
C PRO A 79 3.83 -19.83 4.63
#